data_AF-A0A2C5XZY8-F1
#
_entry.id   AF-A0A2C5XZY8-F1
#
_cell.length_a   1.000
_cell.length_b   1.000
_cell.length_c   1.000
_cell.angle_alpha   90.00
_cell.angle_beta   90.00
_cell.angle_gamma   90.00
#
_symmetry.space_group_name_H-M   'P 1'
#
loop_
_entity.id
_entity.type
_entity.pdbx_description
1 polymer ?
#
loop_
_entity_poly.entity_id
_entity_poly.type
_entity_poly.pdbx_seq_one_letter_code
_entity_poly.pdbx_strand_id
1 'polypeptide(L)'
;MSHLPPDPYKILGVHKDAQISEVRSAYKKLVLKCHPDKVQDPKLKLEKQDEFQRVQQAYELLSNDREREKYNNQSSSAPRCSGGEKGG
;
A
#
# COMPACT_ATOMS: atom_id res chain seq x y z
N MET A 1 -9.84 9.28 15.07
CA MET A 1 -9.94 8.41 13.87
C MET A 1 -8.81 7.40 13.92
N SER A 2 -9.09 6.11 13.77
CA SER A 2 -8.09 5.03 13.76
C SER A 2 -7.25 5.11 12.49
N HIS A 3 -6.09 5.74 12.58
CA HIS A 3 -5.02 5.67 11.57
C HIS A 3 -4.34 4.31 11.69
N LEU A 4 -5.01 3.25 11.22
CA LEU A 4 -4.35 1.98 10.91
C LEU A 4 -3.25 2.24 9.87
N PRO A 5 -2.17 1.43 9.86
CA PRO A 5 -1.12 1.53 8.86
C PRO A 5 -1.74 1.55 7.45
N PRO A 6 -1.15 2.29 6.50
CA PRO A 6 -1.69 2.42 5.15
C PRO A 6 -1.87 1.04 4.51
N ASP A 7 -3.12 0.54 4.49
CA ASP A 7 -3.50 -0.66 3.76
C ASP A 7 -3.27 -0.38 2.26
N PRO A 8 -2.35 -1.09 1.60
CA PRO A 8 -2.10 -0.87 0.16
C PRO A 8 -3.35 -1.14 -0.67
N TYR A 9 -4.20 -2.06 -0.21
CA TYR A 9 -5.52 -2.34 -0.78
C TYR A 9 -6.46 -1.13 -0.72
N LYS A 10 -6.51 -0.41 0.42
CA LYS A 10 -7.34 0.79 0.54
C LYS A 10 -6.81 1.95 -0.28
N ILE A 11 -5.48 2.12 -0.35
CA ILE A 11 -4.85 3.18 -1.15
C ILE A 11 -5.20 3.01 -2.63
N LEU A 12 -5.10 1.78 -3.14
CA LEU A 12 -5.46 1.47 -4.52
C LEU A 12 -6.98 1.35 -4.73
N GLY A 13 -7.77 1.28 -3.65
CA GLY A 13 -9.22 1.07 -3.70
C GLY A 13 -9.62 -0.31 -4.22
N VAL A 14 -8.78 -1.32 -3.98
CA VAL A 14 -8.96 -2.71 -4.43
C VAL A 14 -9.25 -3.64 -3.27
N HIS A 15 -9.84 -4.81 -3.55
CA HIS A 15 -10.14 -5.80 -2.52
C HIS A 15 -8.88 -6.51 -2.02
N LYS A 16 -8.92 -7.07 -0.81
CA LYS A 16 -7.80 -7.85 -0.23
C LYS A 16 -7.47 -9.10 -1.04
N ASP A 17 -8.43 -9.60 -1.82
CA ASP A 17 -8.31 -10.73 -2.75
C ASP A 17 -8.08 -10.29 -4.21
N ALA A 18 -7.86 -9.00 -4.44
CA ALA A 18 -7.65 -8.49 -5.80
C ALA A 18 -6.43 -9.15 -6.45
N GLN A 19 -6.60 -9.48 -7.73
CA GLN A 19 -5.54 -10.01 -8.59
C GLN A 19 -4.60 -8.87 -9.03
N ILE A 20 -3.36 -9.21 -9.38
CA ILE A 20 -2.35 -8.26 -9.89
C ILE A 20 -2.89 -7.46 -11.10
N SER A 21 -3.74 -8.08 -11.92
CA SER A 21 -4.40 -7.42 -13.06
C SER A 21 -5.34 -6.28 -12.63
N GLU A 22 -6.08 -6.49 -11.53
CA GLU A 22 -6.97 -5.49 -10.92
C GLU A 22 -6.16 -4.35 -10.28
N VAL A 23 -5.11 -4.71 -9.55
CA VAL A 23 -4.14 -3.78 -8.93
C VAL A 23 -3.53 -2.85 -9.99
N ARG A 24 -3.07 -3.41 -11.13
CA ARG A 24 -2.53 -2.63 -12.26
C ARG A 24 -3.57 -1.69 -12.87
N SER A 25 -4.80 -2.15 -13.00
CA SER A 25 -5.90 -1.37 -13.58
C SER A 25 -6.31 -0.21 -12.68
N ALA A 26 -6.39 -0.43 -11.37
CA ALA A 26 -6.66 0.60 -10.38
C ALA A 26 -5.52 1.63 -10.29
N TYR A 27 -4.26 1.16 -10.27
CA TYR A 27 -3.07 2.01 -10.30
C TYR A 27 -3.10 2.98 -11.48
N LYS A 28 -3.33 2.50 -12.71
CA LYS A 28 -3.42 3.36 -13.90
C LYS A 28 -4.49 4.45 -13.76
N LYS A 29 -5.67 4.10 -13.24
CA LYS A 29 -6.77 5.06 -13.03
C LYS A 29 -6.41 6.13 -11.98
N LEU A 30 -5.73 5.73 -10.91
CA LEU A 30 -5.30 6.65 -9.85
C LEU A 30 -4.19 7.59 -10.32
N VAL A 31 -3.19 7.10 -11.04
CA VAL A 31 -2.12 7.94 -11.61
C VAL A 31 -2.69 9.02 -12.53
N LEU A 32 -3.67 8.68 -13.38
CA LEU A 32 -4.32 9.64 -14.27
C LEU A 32 -5.12 10.71 -13.48
N LYS A 33 -5.73 10.35 -12.35
CA LYS A 33 -6.44 11.30 -11.46
C LYS A 33 -5.48 12.16 -10.64
N CYS A 34 -4.36 11.57 -10.26
CA CYS A 34 -3.35 12.18 -9.41
C CYS A 34 -2.27 12.92 -10.22
N HIS A 35 -2.46 13.08 -11.53
CA HIS A 35 -1.44 13.65 -12.41
C HIS A 35 -1.19 15.13 -12.08
N PRO A 36 0.04 15.51 -11.63
CA PRO A 36 0.34 16.87 -11.20
C PRO A 36 0.45 17.87 -12.37
N ASP A 37 0.49 17.40 -13.61
CA ASP A 37 0.66 18.22 -14.82
C ASP A 37 -0.53 19.15 -15.08
N LYS A 38 -1.73 18.77 -14.65
CA LYS A 38 -2.92 19.64 -14.73
C LYS A 38 -3.02 20.63 -13.56
N VAL A 39 -2.05 20.60 -12.64
CA VAL A 39 -2.09 21.38 -11.40
C VAL A 39 -1.08 22.52 -11.50
N GLN A 40 -1.58 23.74 -11.64
CA GLN A 40 -0.76 24.95 -11.58
C GLN A 40 -0.42 25.36 -10.13
N ASP A 41 -1.17 24.87 -9.14
CA ASP A 41 -1.02 25.28 -7.75
C ASP A 41 0.06 24.44 -7.01
N PRO A 42 1.06 25.07 -6.36
CA PRO A 42 2.14 24.35 -5.71
C PRO A 42 1.66 23.52 -4.51
N LYS A 43 0.58 23.91 -3.81
CA LYS A 43 0.02 23.12 -2.70
C LYS A 43 -0.63 21.85 -3.22
N LEU A 44 -1.49 21.96 -4.24
CA LEU A 44 -2.10 20.79 -4.84
C LEU A 44 -1.05 19.88 -5.50
N LYS A 45 0.03 20.44 -6.05
CA LYS A 45 1.13 19.63 -6.62
C LYS A 45 1.77 18.74 -5.55
N LEU A 46 1.99 19.27 -4.35
CA LEU A 46 2.49 18.51 -3.20
C LEU A 46 1.49 17.43 -2.77
N GLU A 47 0.20 17.75 -2.67
CA GLU A 47 -0.83 16.77 -2.32
C GLU A 47 -0.93 15.64 -3.37
N LYS A 48 -0.88 15.99 -4.66
CA LYS A 48 -0.87 15.01 -5.75
C LYS A 48 0.40 14.17 -5.76
N GLN A 49 1.55 14.74 -5.40
CA GLN A 49 2.80 13.99 -5.29
C GLN A 49 2.75 12.99 -4.13
N ASP A 50 2.25 13.40 -2.97
CA ASP A 50 2.09 12.53 -1.79
C ASP A 50 1.12 11.38 -2.08
N GLU A 51 -0.03 11.67 -2.68
CA GLU A 51 -1.01 10.64 -3.05
C GLU A 51 -0.46 9.70 -4.13
N PHE A 52 0.29 10.22 -5.11
CA PHE A 52 0.97 9.38 -6.11
C PHE A 52 2.02 8.47 -5.47
N GLN A 53 2.84 8.97 -4.53
CA GLN A 53 3.82 8.16 -3.82
C GLN A 53 3.14 7.02 -3.03
N ARG A 54 2.03 7.32 -2.33
CA ARG A 54 1.26 6.28 -1.61
C ARG A 54 0.75 5.21 -2.57
N VAL A 55 0.18 5.62 -3.70
CA VAL A 55 -0.33 4.71 -4.75
C VAL A 55 0.79 3.85 -5.34
N GLN A 56 1.97 4.43 -5.55
CA GLN A 56 3.14 3.71 -6.05
C GLN A 56 3.66 2.69 -5.03
N GLN A 57 3.84 3.07 -3.77
CA GLN A 57 4.24 2.15 -2.70
C GLN A 57 3.25 0.99 -2.54
N ALA A 58 1.95 1.29 -2.58
CA ALA A 58 0.91 0.28 -2.51
C ALA A 58 0.98 -0.70 -3.70
N TYR A 59 1.24 -0.18 -4.89
CA TYR A 59 1.42 -0.99 -6.08
C TYR A 59 2.66 -1.88 -5.98
N GLU A 60 3.80 -1.38 -5.49
CA GLU A 60 5.01 -2.19 -5.34
C GLU A 60 4.82 -3.37 -4.37
N LEU A 61 4.09 -3.15 -3.27
CA LEU A 61 3.76 -4.19 -2.31
C LEU A 61 2.79 -5.24 -2.88
N LEU A 62 1.78 -4.82 -3.66
CA LEU A 62 0.76 -5.74 -4.20
C LEU A 62 1.12 -6.34 -5.56
N SER A 63 2.04 -5.72 -6.30
CA SER A 63 2.48 -6.21 -7.61
C SER A 63 3.36 -7.46 -7.49
N ASN A 64 3.89 -7.75 -6.30
CA ASN A 64 4.74 -8.91 -6.04
C ASN A 64 4.15 -9.76 -4.92
N ASP A 65 3.86 -11.02 -5.23
CA ASP A 65 3.23 -11.94 -4.28
C ASP A 65 4.09 -12.14 -3.01
N ARG A 66 5.42 -12.19 -3.18
CA ARG A 66 6.40 -12.24 -2.08
C ARG A 66 6.32 -11.05 -1.11
N GLU A 67 6.11 -9.84 -1.64
CA GLU A 67 6.07 -8.63 -0.82
C GLU A 67 4.70 -8.50 -0.13
N ARG A 68 3.64 -8.95 -0.80
CA ARG A 68 2.30 -9.11 -0.23
C ARG A 68 2.30 -10.09 0.94
N GLU A 69 2.94 -11.24 0.78
CA GLU A 69 3.09 -12.24 1.85
C GLU A 69 3.87 -11.69 3.03
N LYS A 70 5.01 -11.01 2.78
CA LYS A 70 5.78 -10.33 3.83
C LYS A 70 4.92 -9.33 4.61
N TYR A 71 4.14 -8.50 3.93
CA TYR A 71 3.27 -7.53 4.56
C TYR A 71 2.19 -8.20 5.41
N ASN A 72 1.55 -9.26 4.88
CA ASN A 72 0.54 -10.03 5.62
C ASN A 72 1.13 -10.71 6.88
N ASN A 73 2.34 -11.26 6.74
CA ASN A 73 3.07 -11.88 7.84
C ASN A 73 3.53 -10.86 8.89
N GLN A 74 3.95 -9.66 8.46
CA GLN A 74 4.36 -8.58 9.34
C GLN A 74 3.18 -7.93 10.08
N SER A 75 2.01 -7.81 9.43
CA SER A 75 0.79 -7.27 10.05
C SER A 75 0.18 -8.21 11.10
N SER A 76 0.47 -9.52 11.05
CA SER A 76 0.10 -10.48 12.11
C SER A 76 1.12 -10.55 13.26
N SER A 77 2.18 -9.74 13.23
CA SER A 77 3.15 -9.68 14.32
C SER A 77 2.66 -8.77 15.44
N ALA A 78 1.57 -9.19 16.10
CA ALA A 78 1.50 -8.98 17.54
C ALA A 78 2.74 -9.66 18.14
N PRO A 79 3.47 -9.02 19.07
CA PRO A 79 4.60 -9.68 19.70
C PRO A 79 4.07 -10.88 20.46
N ARG A 80 4.28 -12.09 19.95
CA ARG A 80 4.47 -13.22 20.86
C ARG A 80 5.82 -13.02 21.52
N CYS A 81 5.84 -12.10 22.49
CA CYS A 81 6.78 -12.15 23.57
C CYS A 81 6.40 -13.38 24.41
N SER A 82 7.13 -14.47 24.22
CA SER A 82 7.24 -15.64 25.11
C SER A 82 8.47 -16.37 24.56
N GLY A 83 9.66 -16.21 25.13
CA GLY A 83 9.93 -16.49 26.54
C GLY A 83 10.02 -18.01 26.69
N GLY A 84 11.25 -18.52 26.75
CA GLY A 84 11.56 -19.85 27.30
C GLY A 84 11.59 -21.03 26.31
N GLU A 85 12.76 -21.67 26.28
CA GLU A 85 12.91 -23.06 26.76
C GLU A 85 13.52 -24.09 25.77
N LYS A 86 14.83 -24.33 25.97
CA LYS A 86 15.59 -25.61 26.08
C LYS A 86 15.59 -26.66 24.96
N GLY A 87 16.81 -27.15 24.70
CA GLY A 87 17.11 -28.59 24.79
C GLY A 87 17.72 -29.22 23.54
N GLY A 88 18.98 -29.67 23.67
CA GLY A 88 19.72 -30.46 22.67
C GLY A 88 21.21 -30.32 22.87
#